data_AF-A0A353DNK0-F1
#
_entry.id   AF-A0A353DNK0-F1
#
_cell.length_a   1.000
_cell.length_b   1.000
_cell.length_c   1.000
_cell.angle_alpha   90.00
_cell.angle_beta   90.00
_cell.angle_gamma   90.00
#
_symmetry.space_group_name_H-M   'P 1'
#
loop_
_entity.id
_entity.type
_entity.pdbx_description
1 polymer ?
#
loop_
_entity_poly.entity_id
_entity_poly.type
_entity_poly.pdbx_seq_one_letter_code
_entity_poly.pdbx_strand_id
1 'polypeptide(L)'
;DLVKEVGSAGFTVVGIPGPSAVTTILSICPFPLEGFVFTGFPPRKEGDLSKFLKYYGTLNLPVVLFESPRRVRSLLEKMALLFPDRSVFIAREMTKIHEETFHGTPSEALVHFVDPKGEFTIVLSKTNIETNLWDQSDILTLIRKLSSEGLGIREISRETATVAKLGNSEAYKLVLDTLTDAE
;
A
#
# COMPACT_ATOMS: atom_id res chain seq x y z
N ASP A 1 11.13 -26.92 9.66
CA ASP A 1 10.80 -26.23 8.40
C ASP A 1 11.46 -27.02 7.28
N LEU A 2 10.66 -27.78 6.53
CA LEU A 2 11.15 -28.82 5.61
C LEU A 2 12.11 -28.26 4.56
N VAL A 3 11.78 -27.13 3.93
CA VAL A 3 12.60 -26.54 2.86
C VAL A 3 13.97 -26.14 3.40
N LYS A 4 13.99 -25.51 4.57
CA LYS A 4 15.22 -25.11 5.26
C LYS A 4 16.08 -26.33 5.62
N GLU A 5 15.47 -27.38 6.16
CA GLU A 5 16.17 -28.59 6.59
C GLU A 5 16.78 -29.35 5.41
N VAL A 6 16.04 -29.51 4.30
CA VAL A 6 16.53 -30.14 3.07
C VAL A 6 17.71 -29.38 2.47
N GLY A 7 17.61 -28.05 2.39
CA GLY A 7 18.71 -27.20 1.92
C GLY A 7 19.94 -27.28 2.83
N SER A 8 19.74 -27.30 4.15
CA SER A 8 20.82 -27.43 5.13
C SER A 8 21.53 -28.78 5.06
N ALA A 9 20.82 -29.82 4.63
CA ALA A 9 21.37 -31.15 4.40
C ALA A 9 22.11 -31.28 3.04
N GLY A 10 22.24 -30.19 2.27
CA GLY A 10 22.97 -30.16 1.01
C GLY A 10 22.19 -30.66 -0.21
N PHE A 11 20.89 -30.92 -0.07
CA PHE A 11 20.06 -31.30 -1.20
C PHE A 11 19.55 -30.09 -1.97
N THR A 12 19.42 -30.24 -3.30
CA THR A 12 18.84 -29.21 -4.17
C THR A 12 17.33 -29.15 -4.00
N VAL A 13 16.79 -27.95 -3.73
CA VAL A 13 15.35 -27.67 -3.72
C VAL A 13 14.97 -27.01 -5.05
N VAL A 14 14.05 -27.63 -5.80
CA VAL A 14 13.58 -27.12 -7.10
C VAL A 14 12.12 -26.71 -6.99
N GLY A 15 11.84 -25.42 -7.19
CA GLY A 15 10.48 -24.89 -7.23
C GLY A 15 9.83 -25.10 -8.60
N ILE A 16 8.63 -25.66 -8.62
CA ILE A 16 7.82 -25.80 -9.84
C ILE A 16 6.78 -24.67 -9.86
N PRO A 17 6.72 -23.83 -10.92
CA PRO A 17 5.72 -22.77 -11.01
C PRO A 17 4.31 -23.35 -11.10
N GLY A 18 3.33 -22.63 -10.56
CA GLY A 18 1.94 -23.10 -10.53
C GLY A 18 0.94 -22.02 -10.11
N PRO A 19 -0.35 -22.37 -10.00
CA PRO A 19 -1.40 -21.45 -9.60
C PRO A 19 -1.14 -20.80 -8.25
N SER A 20 -1.35 -19.48 -8.17
CA SER A 20 -1.26 -18.72 -6.93
C SER A 20 -2.37 -17.69 -6.87
N ALA A 21 -3.24 -17.81 -5.86
CA ALA A 21 -4.33 -16.87 -5.62
C ALA A 21 -3.84 -15.41 -5.52
N VAL A 22 -2.63 -15.21 -4.96
CA VAL A 22 -2.00 -13.90 -4.82
C VAL A 22 -1.69 -13.29 -6.18
N THR A 23 -1.03 -14.01 -7.07
CA THR A 23 -0.69 -13.48 -8.40
C THR A 23 -1.92 -13.39 -9.29
N THR A 24 -2.88 -14.31 -9.13
CA THR A 24 -4.14 -14.27 -9.89
C THR A 24 -4.96 -13.01 -9.55
N ILE A 25 -5.22 -12.72 -8.27
CA ILE A 25 -5.99 -11.52 -7.92
C ILE A 25 -5.29 -10.23 -8.36
N LEU A 26 -3.95 -10.18 -8.25
CA LEU A 26 -3.17 -9.02 -8.65
C LEU A 26 -3.21 -8.81 -10.17
N SER A 27 -3.25 -9.88 -10.97
CA SER A 27 -3.34 -9.77 -12.43
C SER A 27 -4.63 -9.11 -12.95
N ILE A 28 -5.68 -9.09 -12.13
CA ILE A 28 -6.99 -8.50 -12.45
C ILE A 28 -7.33 -7.33 -11.52
N CYS A 29 -6.40 -6.92 -10.65
CA CYS A 29 -6.61 -5.83 -9.69
C CYS A 29 -6.48 -4.47 -10.41
N PRO A 30 -7.44 -3.54 -10.22
CA PRO A 30 -7.40 -2.24 -10.91
C PRO A 30 -6.41 -1.25 -10.29
N PHE A 31 -5.72 -1.60 -9.21
CA PHE A 31 -4.78 -0.71 -8.54
C PHE A 31 -3.46 -0.59 -9.30
N PRO A 32 -2.77 0.56 -9.23
CA PRO A 32 -1.42 0.68 -9.75
C PRO A 32 -0.48 -0.24 -8.97
N LEU A 33 0.19 -1.16 -9.68
CA LEU A 33 1.08 -2.17 -9.12
C LEU A 33 2.54 -1.87 -9.47
N GLU A 34 3.25 -1.21 -8.56
CA GLU A 34 4.73 -1.10 -8.61
C GLU A 34 5.40 -2.18 -7.72
N GLY A 35 4.61 -2.78 -6.84
CA GLY A 35 4.97 -3.82 -5.89
C GLY A 35 3.75 -4.16 -5.03
N PHE A 36 3.87 -5.15 -4.15
CA PHE A 36 2.81 -5.50 -3.21
C PHE A 36 3.40 -6.18 -1.96
N VAL A 37 2.61 -6.24 -0.90
CA VAL A 37 2.92 -7.01 0.30
C VAL A 37 1.88 -8.11 0.46
N PHE A 38 2.31 -9.37 0.53
CA PHE A 38 1.43 -10.48 0.87
C PHE A 38 1.64 -10.89 2.33
N THR A 39 0.55 -10.87 3.11
CA THR A 39 0.61 -11.06 4.56
C THR A 39 0.07 -12.42 5.03
N GLY A 40 -0.48 -13.23 4.12
CA GLY A 40 -1.25 -14.42 4.51
C GLY A 40 -2.54 -14.04 5.25
N PHE A 41 -2.79 -14.65 6.40
CA PHE A 41 -4.01 -14.46 7.18
C PHE A 41 -3.82 -13.45 8.32
N PRO A 42 -4.73 -12.46 8.49
CA PRO A 42 -4.69 -11.54 9.61
C PRO A 42 -4.82 -12.27 10.98
N PRO A 43 -4.28 -11.68 12.08
CA PRO A 43 -4.45 -12.21 13.43
C PRO A 43 -5.94 -12.33 13.83
N ARG A 44 -6.25 -13.33 14.65
CA ARG A 44 -7.63 -13.57 15.12
C ARG A 44 -8.05 -12.66 16.27
N LYS A 45 -7.11 -12.30 17.15
CA LYS A 45 -7.41 -11.47 18.32
C LYS A 45 -7.58 -10.02 17.88
N GLU A 46 -8.62 -9.35 18.36
CA GLU A 46 -8.98 -8.01 17.90
C GLU A 46 -7.85 -6.98 18.11
N GLY A 47 -7.16 -7.04 19.26
CA GLY A 47 -6.02 -6.16 19.55
C GLY A 47 -4.87 -6.35 18.56
N ASP A 48 -4.57 -7.59 18.20
CA ASP A 48 -3.51 -7.92 17.25
C ASP A 48 -3.93 -7.59 15.81
N LEU A 49 -5.19 -7.82 15.46
CA LEU A 49 -5.77 -7.41 14.18
C LEU A 49 -5.69 -5.89 13.99
N SER A 50 -5.98 -5.13 15.04
CA SER A 50 -5.88 -3.67 15.02
C SER A 50 -4.44 -3.20 14.77
N LYS A 51 -3.46 -3.80 15.44
CA LYS A 51 -2.04 -3.50 15.25
C LYS A 51 -1.57 -3.88 13.85
N PHE A 52 -1.97 -5.06 13.39
CA PHE A 52 -1.70 -5.58 12.05
C PHE A 52 -2.21 -4.61 10.98
N LEU A 53 -3.49 -4.22 11.04
CA LEU A 53 -4.09 -3.32 10.06
C LEU A 53 -3.46 -1.94 10.11
N LYS A 54 -3.19 -1.38 11.29
CA LYS A 54 -2.50 -0.08 11.41
C LYS A 54 -1.11 -0.11 10.80
N TYR A 55 -0.35 -1.19 10.98
CA TYR A 55 0.97 -1.33 10.39
C TYR A 55 0.92 -1.49 8.87
N TYR A 56 0.16 -2.46 8.36
CA TYR A 56 0.11 -2.71 6.92
C TYR A 56 -0.64 -1.60 6.16
N GLY A 57 -1.58 -0.93 6.81
CA GLY A 57 -2.31 0.20 6.25
C GLY A 57 -1.44 1.44 6.03
N THR A 58 -0.34 1.65 6.75
CA THR A 58 0.53 2.81 6.48
C THR A 58 1.42 2.63 5.26
N LEU A 59 1.50 1.41 4.70
CA LEU A 59 2.37 1.12 3.58
C LEU A 59 1.86 1.82 2.30
N ASN A 60 2.82 2.33 1.52
CA ASN A 60 2.59 2.88 0.19
C ASN A 60 2.55 1.79 -0.90
N LEU A 61 2.17 0.56 -0.53
CA LEU A 61 2.01 -0.58 -1.41
C LEU A 61 0.64 -1.22 -1.18
N PRO A 62 0.02 -1.80 -2.21
CA PRO A 62 -1.11 -2.69 -2.04
C PRO A 62 -0.78 -3.87 -1.11
N VAL A 63 -1.73 -4.22 -0.25
CA VAL A 63 -1.59 -5.31 0.72
C VAL A 63 -2.56 -6.42 0.37
N VAL A 64 -2.02 -7.59 0.04
CA VAL A 64 -2.78 -8.81 -0.26
C VAL A 64 -2.86 -9.69 0.98
N LEU A 65 -4.07 -10.14 1.30
CA LEU A 65 -4.35 -11.04 2.41
C LEU A 65 -5.39 -12.07 2.05
N PHE A 66 -5.37 -13.18 2.76
CA PHE A 66 -6.41 -14.20 2.71
C PHE A 66 -7.34 -14.04 3.92
N GLU A 67 -8.61 -14.36 3.74
CA GLU A 67 -9.55 -14.43 4.85
C GLU A 67 -10.59 -15.53 4.66
N SER A 68 -11.02 -16.08 5.80
CA SER A 68 -12.08 -17.08 5.86
C SER A 68 -13.46 -16.40 5.78
N PRO A 69 -14.49 -17.09 5.28
CA PRO A 69 -15.84 -16.52 5.16
C PRO A 69 -16.43 -16.15 6.53
N ARG A 70 -16.05 -16.90 7.58
CA ARG A 70 -16.48 -16.66 8.96
C ARG A 70 -15.90 -15.39 9.59
N ARG A 71 -14.87 -14.80 8.97
CA ARG A 71 -14.08 -13.69 9.52
C ARG A 71 -14.02 -12.48 8.60
N VAL A 72 -14.36 -12.63 7.32
CA VAL A 72 -14.23 -11.56 6.35
C VAL A 72 -15.03 -10.32 6.74
N ARG A 73 -16.22 -10.49 7.33
CA ARG A 73 -17.03 -9.37 7.80
C ARG A 73 -16.36 -8.60 8.93
N SER A 74 -15.83 -9.26 9.96
CA SER A 74 -15.15 -8.57 11.07
C SER A 74 -13.86 -7.87 10.63
N LEU A 75 -13.16 -8.44 9.64
CA LEU A 75 -12.04 -7.77 8.99
C LEU A 75 -12.49 -6.50 8.27
N LEU A 76 -13.54 -6.58 7.45
CA LEU A 76 -14.07 -5.45 6.68
C LEU A 76 -14.64 -4.35 7.60
N GLU A 77 -15.32 -4.71 8.70
CA GLU A 77 -15.76 -3.77 9.73
C GLU A 77 -14.58 -2.98 10.31
N LYS A 78 -13.48 -3.68 10.61
CA LYS A 78 -12.29 -3.03 11.14
C LYS A 78 -11.60 -2.16 10.10
N MET A 79 -11.56 -2.59 8.84
CA MET A 79 -11.04 -1.80 7.73
C MET A 79 -11.90 -0.55 7.49
N ALA A 80 -13.23 -0.66 7.54
CA ALA A 80 -14.13 0.47 7.39
C ALA A 80 -13.90 1.53 8.48
N LEU A 81 -13.64 1.10 9.71
CA LEU A 81 -13.34 2.00 10.82
C LEU A 81 -11.98 2.70 10.68
N LEU A 82 -10.95 1.96 10.22
CA LEU A 82 -9.58 2.50 10.14
C LEU A 82 -9.29 3.25 8.84
N PHE A 83 -9.93 2.84 7.74
CA PHE A 83 -9.65 3.25 6.37
C PHE A 83 -10.95 3.45 5.57
N PRO A 84 -11.85 4.35 5.99
CA PRO A 84 -13.19 4.48 5.41
C PRO A 84 -13.19 4.76 3.90
N ASP A 85 -12.26 5.58 3.43
CA ASP A 85 -12.18 6.03 2.04
C ASP A 85 -11.19 5.20 1.19
N ARG A 86 -10.68 4.10 1.73
CA ARG A 86 -9.67 3.29 1.06
C ARG A 86 -10.32 2.22 0.19
N SER A 87 -9.78 2.00 -1.00
CA SER A 87 -10.31 0.99 -1.90
C SER A 87 -9.84 -0.41 -1.51
N VAL A 88 -10.75 -1.38 -1.63
CA VAL A 88 -10.48 -2.81 -1.56
C VAL A 88 -10.88 -3.48 -2.86
N PHE A 89 -10.09 -4.46 -3.27
CA PHE A 89 -10.41 -5.36 -4.38
C PHE A 89 -10.44 -6.79 -3.84
N ILE A 90 -11.56 -7.48 -4.01
CA ILE A 90 -11.82 -8.77 -3.37
C ILE A 90 -12.15 -9.79 -4.45
N ALA A 91 -11.50 -10.94 -4.42
CA ALA A 91 -11.87 -12.10 -5.22
C ALA A 91 -12.34 -13.23 -4.30
N ARG A 92 -13.51 -13.78 -4.59
CA ARG A 92 -14.14 -14.88 -3.88
C ARG A 92 -14.18 -16.10 -4.78
N GLU A 93 -13.82 -17.27 -4.25
CA GLU A 93 -13.95 -18.56 -4.93
C GLU A 93 -13.29 -18.59 -6.34
N MET A 94 -12.11 -17.95 -6.48
CA MET A 94 -11.37 -17.93 -7.74
C MET A 94 -11.20 -19.32 -8.35
N THR A 95 -11.42 -19.42 -9.66
CA THR A 95 -11.45 -20.59 -10.53
C THR A 95 -12.62 -21.56 -10.32
N LYS A 96 -13.57 -21.26 -9.42
CA LYS A 96 -14.70 -22.14 -9.08
C LYS A 96 -16.02 -21.62 -9.67
N ILE A 97 -17.07 -22.43 -9.58
CA ILE A 97 -18.42 -22.13 -10.13
C ILE A 97 -19.00 -20.81 -9.57
N HIS A 98 -18.61 -20.45 -8.35
CA HIS A 98 -19.10 -19.24 -7.66
C HIS A 98 -18.05 -18.12 -7.60
N GLU A 99 -17.13 -18.09 -8.57
CA GLU A 99 -16.13 -17.03 -8.70
C GLU A 99 -16.81 -15.66 -8.80
N GLU A 100 -16.26 -14.69 -8.07
CA GLU A 100 -16.80 -13.34 -7.99
C GLU A 100 -15.69 -12.36 -7.63
N THR A 101 -15.72 -11.16 -8.22
CA THR A 101 -14.84 -10.04 -7.85
C THR A 101 -15.65 -8.83 -7.39
N PHE A 102 -15.14 -8.10 -6.42
CA PHE A 102 -15.71 -6.87 -5.90
C PHE A 102 -14.65 -5.76 -5.85
N HIS A 103 -15.05 -4.54 -6.20
CA HIS A 103 -14.22 -3.34 -6.08
C HIS A 103 -15.05 -2.21 -5.44
N GLY A 104 -14.52 -1.60 -4.38
CA GLY A 104 -15.18 -0.51 -3.68
C GLY A 104 -14.49 -0.23 -2.35
N THR A 105 -15.21 0.38 -1.42
CA THR A 105 -14.79 0.61 -0.04
C THR A 105 -15.09 -0.61 0.86
N PRO A 106 -14.47 -0.71 2.05
CA PRO A 106 -14.82 -1.74 3.03
C PRO A 106 -16.30 -1.71 3.44
N SER A 107 -16.90 -0.52 3.53
CA SER A 107 -18.32 -0.35 3.87
C SER A 107 -19.24 -0.90 2.77
N GLU A 108 -18.93 -0.62 1.51
CA GLU A 108 -19.67 -1.20 0.37
C GLU A 108 -19.50 -2.73 0.32
N ALA A 109 -18.29 -3.23 0.61
CA ALA A 109 -18.03 -4.66 0.69
C ALA A 109 -18.88 -5.35 1.79
N LEU A 110 -19.10 -4.69 2.93
CA LEU A 110 -19.95 -5.22 4.01
C LEU A 110 -21.42 -5.35 3.62
N VAL A 111 -21.91 -4.43 2.79
CA VAL A 111 -23.26 -4.48 2.22
C VAL A 111 -23.36 -5.60 1.19
N HIS A 112 -22.32 -5.78 0.38
CA HIS A 112 -22.27 -6.80 -0.66
C HIS A 112 -22.18 -8.23 -0.10
N PHE A 113 -21.29 -8.47 0.88
CA PHE A 113 -21.01 -9.79 1.44
C PHE A 113 -21.78 -10.06 2.74
N VAL A 114 -23.10 -10.19 2.68
CA VAL A 114 -23.99 -10.37 3.86
C VAL A 114 -23.79 -11.70 4.59
N ASP A 115 -23.89 -12.82 3.88
CA ASP A 115 -23.63 -14.18 4.40
C ASP A 115 -22.55 -14.87 3.54
N PRO A 116 -21.28 -14.43 3.66
CA PRO A 116 -20.23 -14.84 2.75
C PRO A 116 -19.88 -16.32 2.93
N LYS A 117 -19.63 -17.01 1.82
CA LYS A 117 -19.15 -18.40 1.76
C LYS A 117 -17.96 -18.53 0.82
N GLY A 118 -17.18 -19.57 1.04
CA GLY A 118 -16.00 -19.88 0.24
C GLY A 118 -14.77 -19.12 0.69
N GLU A 119 -13.77 -19.05 -0.17
CA GLU A 119 -12.45 -18.48 0.10
C GLU A 119 -12.34 -17.05 -0.42
N PHE A 120 -11.70 -16.18 0.36
CA PHE A 120 -11.49 -14.77 0.01
C PHE A 120 -10.01 -14.45 -0.11
N THR A 121 -9.65 -13.79 -1.21
CA THR A 121 -8.41 -13.04 -1.34
C THR A 121 -8.76 -11.57 -1.46
N ILE A 122 -8.12 -10.72 -0.66
CA ILE A 122 -8.43 -9.30 -0.53
C ILE A 122 -7.16 -8.50 -0.79
N VAL A 123 -7.27 -7.47 -1.61
CA VAL A 123 -6.25 -6.44 -1.82
C VAL A 123 -6.76 -5.15 -1.19
N LEU A 124 -6.06 -4.64 -0.19
CA LEU A 124 -6.22 -3.26 0.28
C LEU A 124 -5.31 -2.37 -0.59
N SER A 125 -5.84 -1.28 -1.15
CA SER A 125 -5.04 -0.35 -1.96
C SER A 125 -3.88 0.24 -1.14
N LYS A 126 -2.91 0.88 -1.79
CA LYS A 126 -1.91 1.71 -1.10
C LYS A 126 -2.56 2.88 -0.36
N THR A 127 -1.81 3.52 0.54
CA THR A 127 -2.35 4.66 1.29
C THR A 127 -2.65 5.83 0.37
N ASN A 128 -3.81 6.48 0.60
CA ASN A 128 -4.19 7.70 -0.09
C ASN A 128 -3.43 8.92 0.45
N ILE A 129 -2.66 8.74 1.53
CA ILE A 129 -1.68 9.73 1.95
C ILE A 129 -0.66 9.78 0.84
N GLU A 130 -0.71 10.84 0.03
CA GLU A 130 0.47 11.30 -0.69
C GLU A 130 1.51 11.53 0.39
N THR A 131 2.34 10.51 0.63
CA THR A 131 3.62 10.75 1.25
C THR A 131 4.33 11.61 0.23
N ASN A 132 4.34 12.93 0.46
CA ASN A 132 5.41 13.72 -0.09
C ASN A 132 6.67 13.01 0.40
N LEU A 133 7.29 12.28 -0.52
CA LEU A 133 8.52 11.52 -0.27
C LEU A 133 9.66 12.44 0.18
N TRP A 134 9.43 13.74 0.02
CA TRP A 134 10.26 14.84 0.45
C TRP A 134 9.71 15.37 1.76
N ASP A 135 10.36 15.03 2.87
CA ASP A 135 10.12 15.75 4.11
C ASP A 135 10.76 17.15 4.05
N GLN A 136 10.55 17.96 5.08
CA GLN A 136 11.09 19.33 5.11
C GLN A 136 12.62 19.35 5.02
N SER A 137 13.32 18.36 5.57
CA SER A 137 14.78 18.26 5.51
C SER A 137 15.27 17.93 4.10
N ASP A 138 14.57 17.04 3.39
CA ASP A 138 14.86 16.70 1.99
C ASP A 138 14.70 17.94 1.09
N ILE A 139 13.62 18.70 1.31
CA ILE A 139 13.33 19.92 0.54
C ILE A 139 14.43 20.97 0.79
N LEU A 140 14.81 21.21 2.04
CA LEU A 140 15.88 22.14 2.39
C LEU A 140 17.23 21.74 1.76
N THR A 141 17.52 20.44 1.74
CA THR A 141 18.74 19.89 1.14
C THR A 141 18.77 20.12 -0.38
N LEU A 142 17.64 19.90 -1.06
CA LEU A 142 17.50 20.19 -2.49
C LEU A 142 17.69 21.68 -2.80
N ILE A 143 17.05 22.57 -2.03
CA ILE A 143 17.15 24.03 -2.22
C ILE A 143 18.61 24.48 -2.11
N ARG A 144 19.32 24.03 -1.07
CA ARG A 144 20.75 24.37 -0.88
C ARG A 144 21.63 23.83 -1.99
N LYS A 145 21.38 22.60 -2.46
CA LYS A 145 22.10 22.01 -3.59
C LYS A 145 21.92 22.85 -4.86
N LEU A 146 20.68 23.14 -5.25
CA LEU A 146 20.39 23.92 -6.46
C LEU A 146 20.94 25.35 -6.37
N SER A 147 20.94 25.95 -5.17
CA SER A 147 21.59 27.24 -4.94
C SER A 147 23.12 27.17 -5.12
N SER A 148 23.76 26.11 -4.61
CA SER A 148 25.21 25.91 -4.79
C SER A 148 25.62 25.66 -6.25
N GLU A 149 24.68 25.21 -7.09
CA GLU A 149 24.85 25.06 -8.54
C GLU A 149 24.67 26.41 -9.29
N GLY A 150 24.35 27.50 -8.58
CA GLY A 150 24.24 28.85 -9.14
C GLY A 150 22.89 29.15 -9.79
N LEU A 151 21.87 28.32 -9.58
CA LEU A 151 20.53 28.57 -10.12
C LEU A 151 19.88 29.79 -9.47
N GLY A 152 19.10 30.53 -10.25
CA GLY A 152 18.31 31.65 -9.74
C GLY A 152 17.10 31.17 -8.92
N ILE A 153 16.66 31.99 -7.95
CA ILE A 153 15.53 31.70 -7.04
C ILE A 153 14.32 31.12 -7.79
N ARG A 154 13.95 31.72 -8.92
CA ARG A 154 12.78 31.30 -9.73
C ARG A 154 12.94 29.88 -10.30
N GLU A 155 14.15 29.48 -10.68
CA GLU A 155 14.41 28.14 -11.19
C GLU A 155 14.43 27.12 -10.06
N ILE A 156 15.07 27.46 -8.94
CA ILE A 156 15.06 26.63 -7.73
C ILE A 156 13.63 26.37 -7.26
N SER A 157 12.76 27.39 -7.23
CA SER A 157 11.35 27.23 -6.85
C SER A 157 10.58 26.33 -7.80
N ARG A 158 10.83 26.42 -9.11
CA ARG A 158 10.17 25.57 -10.12
C ARG A 158 10.62 24.12 -9.99
N GLU A 159 11.92 23.88 -9.83
CA GLU A 159 12.50 22.55 -9.65
C GLU A 159 11.96 21.92 -8.36
N THR A 160 11.98 22.67 -7.26
CA THR A 160 11.48 22.24 -5.94
C THR A 160 9.99 21.94 -5.97
N ALA A 161 9.17 22.78 -6.60
CA ALA A 161 7.74 22.53 -6.77
C ALA A 161 7.46 21.24 -7.54
N THR A 162 8.25 20.97 -8.58
CA THR A 162 8.10 19.78 -9.43
C THR A 162 8.52 18.51 -8.68
N VAL A 163 9.68 18.56 -8.03
CA VAL A 163 10.31 17.41 -7.39
C VAL A 163 9.64 17.04 -6.08
N ALA A 164 9.28 18.03 -5.26
CA ALA A 164 8.59 17.85 -3.98
C ALA A 164 7.06 17.95 -4.09
N LYS A 165 6.51 18.04 -5.31
CA LYS A 165 5.07 18.18 -5.59
C LYS A 165 4.37 19.27 -4.77
N LEU A 166 5.03 20.41 -4.58
CA LEU A 166 4.50 21.56 -3.84
C LEU A 166 3.76 22.52 -4.77
N GLY A 167 2.86 23.32 -4.21
CA GLY A 167 2.30 24.46 -4.94
C GLY A 167 3.38 25.48 -5.30
N ASN A 168 3.30 26.12 -6.48
CA ASN A 168 4.31 27.11 -6.91
C ASN A 168 4.56 28.22 -5.89
N SER A 169 3.50 28.73 -5.26
CA SER A 169 3.59 29.77 -4.22
C SER A 169 4.25 29.28 -2.93
N GLU A 170 4.01 28.01 -2.58
CA GLU A 170 4.58 27.36 -1.40
C GLU A 170 6.08 27.10 -1.58
N ALA A 171 6.46 26.54 -2.74
CA ALA A 171 7.87 26.33 -3.09
C ALA A 171 8.66 27.64 -3.15
N TYR A 172 8.07 28.71 -3.69
CA TYR A 172 8.73 30.03 -3.74
C TYR A 172 9.01 30.59 -2.34
N LYS A 173 8.02 30.52 -1.44
CA LYS A 173 8.18 30.95 -0.06
C LYS A 173 9.26 30.14 0.66
N LEU A 174 9.24 28.82 0.54
CA LEU A 174 10.23 27.94 1.18
C LEU A 174 11.66 28.26 0.70
N VAL A 175 11.85 28.47 -0.60
CA VAL A 175 13.15 28.83 -1.18
C VAL A 175 13.63 30.16 -0.64
N LEU A 176 12.75 31.16 -0.56
CA LEU A 176 13.11 32.48 -0.04
C LEU A 176 13.54 32.38 1.42
N ASP A 177 12.71 31.79 2.27
CA ASP A 177 12.97 31.62 3.71
C ASP A 177 14.29 30.86 3.96
N THR A 178 14.54 29.79 3.19
CA THR A 178 15.75 28.94 3.34
C THR A 178 17.04 29.65 2.96
N LEU A 179 17.00 30.51 1.93
CA LEU A 179 18.18 31.19 1.41
C LEU A 179 18.45 32.51 2.14
N THR A 180 17.42 33.12 2.75
CA THR A 180 17.58 34.31 3.60
C THR A 180 18.03 33.99 5.02
N ASP A 181 17.66 32.81 5.56
CA ASP A 181 18.10 32.36 6.90
C ASP A 181 19.55 31.82 6.92
N ALA A 182 20.23 31.80 5.78
CA ALA A 182 21.61 31.32 5.62
C ALA A 182 22.66 32.45 5.55
N GLU A 183 22.25 33.71 5.63
CA GLU A 183 23.09 34.92 5.78
C GLU A 183 23.20 35.35 7.24
#